data_AF-W0F563-F1
#
_entry.id   AF-W0F563-F1
#
_cell.length_a   1.000
_cell.length_b   1.000
_cell.length_c   1.000
_cell.angle_alpha   90.00
_cell.angle_beta   90.00
_cell.angle_gamma   90.00
#
_symmetry.space_group_name_H-M   'P 1'
#
loop_
_entity.id
_entity.type
_entity.pdbx_description
1 polymer ?
#
loop_
_entity_poly.entity_id
_entity_poly.type
_entity_poly.pdbx_seq_one_letter_code
_entity_poly.pdbx_strand_id
1 'polypeptide(L)'
;MLKQLLTITALLITTIISYGQEVKKEGETFKTKMDAFASKTGSLMRFVDTKLPNMKTSYIGAETRIRKISRGSINGYFYQIVKKGQYSNTTASIEYSDLIEVLKAVKALKAEVGNDIAANPDYMENKFVTDDGFQVGYYVEKGKAKWYITLEKYGSDNTLFIDNADIIDEAFTAAKNKIDELKIIK
;
A
#
# COMPACT_ATOMS: atom_id res chain seq x y z
N MET A 1 -10.40 -69.60 -10.77
CA MET A 1 -10.10 -68.52 -11.73
C MET A 1 -10.93 -67.25 -11.51
N LEU A 2 -12.21 -67.32 -11.11
CA LEU A 2 -13.01 -66.12 -10.78
C LEU A 2 -12.48 -65.31 -9.57
N LYS A 3 -11.91 -65.99 -8.55
CA LYS A 3 -11.32 -65.32 -7.36
C LYS A 3 -9.99 -64.61 -7.63
N GLN A 4 -9.23 -65.04 -8.65
CA GLN A 4 -7.99 -64.38 -9.07
C GLN A 4 -8.26 -63.20 -10.01
N LEU A 5 -9.37 -63.25 -10.76
CA LEU A 5 -9.83 -62.14 -11.59
C LEU A 5 -10.28 -60.95 -10.72
N LEU A 6 -11.01 -61.23 -9.63
CA LEU A 6 -11.50 -60.22 -8.67
C LEU A 6 -10.37 -59.47 -7.93
N THR A 7 -9.26 -60.13 -7.61
CA THR A 7 -8.11 -59.47 -6.97
C THR A 7 -7.34 -58.57 -7.93
N ILE A 8 -7.31 -58.89 -9.23
CA ILE A 8 -6.64 -58.05 -10.24
C ILE A 8 -7.49 -56.81 -10.56
N THR A 9 -8.83 -56.90 -10.50
CA THR A 9 -9.71 -55.75 -10.72
C THR A 9 -9.70 -54.77 -9.54
N ALA A 10 -9.52 -55.25 -8.30
CA ALA A 10 -9.45 -54.40 -7.11
C ALA A 10 -8.15 -53.55 -7.04
N LEU A 11 -7.05 -54.02 -7.65
CA LEU A 11 -5.76 -53.32 -7.62
C LEU A 11 -5.64 -52.19 -8.66
N LEU A 12 -6.53 -52.18 -9.68
CA LEU A 12 -6.57 -51.15 -10.72
C LEU A 12 -7.38 -49.90 -10.32
N ILE A 13 -8.10 -49.95 -9.20
CA ILE A 13 -8.96 -48.84 -8.73
C ILE A 13 -8.21 -47.91 -7.75
N THR A 14 -7.05 -48.32 -7.23
CA THR A 14 -6.28 -47.54 -6.24
C THR A 14 -5.30 -46.53 -6.83
N THR A 15 -5.24 -46.36 -8.16
CA THR A 15 -4.39 -45.35 -8.82
C THR A 15 -5.10 -44.04 -9.14
N ILE A 16 -6.38 -43.89 -8.76
CA ILE A 16 -7.03 -42.57 -8.69
C ILE A 16 -6.68 -41.94 -7.33
N ILE A 17 -5.38 -41.90 -7.02
CA ILE A 17 -4.88 -41.00 -5.99
C ILE A 17 -5.05 -39.64 -6.62
N SER A 18 -6.00 -38.88 -6.10
CA SER A 18 -6.17 -37.47 -6.40
C SER A 18 -4.80 -36.80 -6.39
N TYR A 19 -4.29 -36.44 -7.56
CA TYR A 19 -3.59 -35.18 -7.68
C TYR A 19 -4.64 -34.14 -7.29
N GLY A 20 -4.76 -33.88 -5.99
CA GLY A 20 -5.06 -32.54 -5.57
C GLY A 20 -4.01 -31.72 -6.31
N GLN A 21 -4.41 -31.08 -7.42
CA GLN A 21 -3.79 -29.83 -7.75
C GLN A 21 -3.96 -29.03 -6.45
N GLU A 22 -2.91 -29.01 -5.63
CA GLU A 22 -2.54 -27.75 -5.03
C GLU A 22 -2.59 -26.81 -6.22
N VAL A 23 -3.71 -26.11 -6.34
CA VAL A 23 -3.72 -24.82 -6.98
C VAL A 23 -2.63 -24.10 -6.22
N LYS A 24 -1.40 -24.18 -6.74
CA LYS A 24 -0.41 -23.16 -6.48
C LYS A 24 -1.24 -21.90 -6.62
N LYS A 25 -1.33 -21.10 -5.57
CA LYS A 25 -1.83 -19.73 -5.65
C LYS A 25 -0.85 -18.94 -6.51
N GLU A 26 -0.63 -19.37 -7.76
CA GLU A 26 -0.04 -18.60 -8.83
C GLU A 26 -1.09 -17.53 -9.14
N GLY A 27 -0.94 -16.38 -8.48
CA GLY A 27 -1.75 -15.20 -8.73
C GLY A 27 -2.56 -14.67 -7.55
N GLU A 28 -2.13 -14.82 -6.29
CA GLU A 28 -2.47 -13.77 -5.31
C GLU A 28 -1.73 -12.49 -5.74
N THR A 29 -2.28 -11.83 -6.75
CA THR A 29 -2.01 -10.44 -7.06
C THR A 29 -2.21 -9.69 -5.76
N PHE A 30 -1.15 -9.03 -5.29
CA PHE A 30 -1.22 -8.18 -4.12
C PHE A 30 -2.35 -7.17 -4.34
N LYS A 31 -3.44 -7.31 -3.60
CA LYS A 31 -4.63 -6.44 -3.73
C LYS A 31 -4.59 -5.39 -2.66
N THR A 32 -4.59 -4.13 -3.06
CA THR A 32 -4.74 -3.01 -2.13
C THR A 32 -6.16 -2.95 -1.58
N LYS A 33 -6.38 -2.24 -0.47
CA LYS A 33 -7.72 -1.93 0.04
C LYS A 33 -8.57 -1.19 -0.99
N MET A 34 -7.95 -0.35 -1.82
CA MET A 34 -8.64 0.30 -2.93
C MET A 34 -9.10 -0.71 -3.98
N ASP A 35 -8.24 -1.65 -4.38
CA ASP A 35 -8.59 -2.70 -5.36
C ASP A 35 -9.71 -3.58 -4.82
N ALA A 36 -9.63 -4.00 -3.56
CA ALA A 36 -10.66 -4.77 -2.88
C ALA A 36 -12.00 -4.01 -2.83
N PHE A 37 -11.97 -2.70 -2.62
CA PHE A 37 -13.16 -1.87 -2.64
C PHE A 37 -13.75 -1.75 -4.06
N ALA A 38 -12.88 -1.58 -5.06
CA ALA A 38 -13.26 -1.32 -6.46
C ALA A 38 -13.61 -2.58 -7.25
N SER A 39 -13.19 -3.77 -6.83
CA SER A 39 -13.33 -5.02 -7.61
C SER A 39 -14.69 -5.73 -7.45
N LYS A 40 -15.73 -5.08 -6.93
CA LYS A 40 -17.03 -5.73 -6.73
C LYS A 40 -17.85 -5.78 -8.02
N THR A 41 -17.91 -6.96 -8.64
CA THR A 41 -18.63 -7.22 -9.89
C THR A 41 -20.13 -6.88 -9.79
N GLY A 42 -20.71 -6.41 -10.91
CA GLY A 42 -22.15 -6.13 -11.02
C GLY A 42 -22.61 -4.86 -10.31
N SER A 43 -21.69 -4.01 -9.85
CA SER A 43 -22.01 -2.73 -9.18
C SER A 43 -21.58 -1.54 -10.03
N LEU A 44 -22.44 -0.53 -10.15
CA LEU A 44 -22.05 0.75 -10.73
C LEU A 44 -21.14 1.50 -9.74
N MET A 45 -19.91 1.78 -10.18
CA MET A 45 -18.90 2.48 -9.40
C MET A 45 -18.73 3.91 -9.91
N ARG A 46 -18.62 4.88 -9.00
CA ARG A 46 -18.29 6.28 -9.34
C ARG A 46 -16.96 6.66 -8.68
N PHE A 47 -16.05 7.22 -9.46
CA PHE A 47 -14.76 7.74 -8.99
C PHE A 47 -14.80 9.26 -9.06
N VAL A 48 -14.47 9.93 -7.96
CA VAL A 48 -14.38 11.39 -7.88
C VAL A 48 -13.04 11.75 -7.27
N ASP A 49 -12.24 12.53 -8.01
CA ASP A 49 -10.94 13.00 -7.56
C ASP A 49 -11.06 14.46 -7.09
N THR A 50 -10.54 14.76 -5.91
CA THR A 50 -10.38 16.11 -5.38
C THR A 50 -8.89 16.40 -5.27
N LYS A 51 -8.39 17.34 -6.08
CA LYS A 51 -6.97 17.68 -6.13
C LYS A 51 -6.50 18.33 -4.82
N LEU A 52 -5.30 17.98 -4.39
CA LEU A 52 -4.60 18.59 -3.27
C LEU A 52 -3.31 19.27 -3.76
N PRO A 53 -2.68 20.14 -2.93
CA PRO A 53 -1.37 20.67 -3.24
C PRO A 53 -0.35 19.55 -3.42
N ASN A 54 0.47 19.64 -4.48
CA ASN A 54 1.53 18.66 -4.74
C ASN A 54 2.46 18.54 -3.52
N MET A 55 2.84 17.30 -3.21
CA MET A 55 3.83 17.04 -2.17
C MET A 55 5.22 17.42 -2.69
N LYS A 56 5.92 18.25 -1.92
CA LYS A 56 7.32 18.57 -2.20
C LYS A 56 8.17 17.33 -1.92
N THR A 57 9.08 17.03 -2.84
CA THR A 57 10.05 15.94 -2.70
C THR A 57 11.40 16.50 -3.11
N SER A 58 12.48 15.79 -2.77
CA SER A 58 13.84 16.26 -3.05
C SER A 58 14.18 16.37 -4.54
N TYR A 59 13.39 15.77 -5.43
CA TYR A 59 13.65 15.76 -6.88
C TYR A 59 12.46 16.27 -7.70
N ILE A 60 11.42 15.43 -7.84
CA ILE A 60 10.23 15.72 -8.63
C ILE A 60 9.04 15.66 -7.71
N GLY A 61 8.34 16.79 -7.55
CA GLY A 61 7.14 16.87 -6.71
C GLY A 61 6.12 15.79 -7.09
N ALA A 62 5.45 15.21 -6.09
CA ALA A 62 4.44 14.20 -6.32
C ALA A 62 3.05 14.85 -6.37
N GLU A 63 2.22 14.43 -7.32
CA GLU A 63 0.83 14.90 -7.39
C GLU A 63 0.00 14.20 -6.32
N THR A 64 -0.92 14.93 -5.70
CA THR A 64 -1.72 14.40 -4.61
C THR A 64 -3.20 14.70 -4.80
N ARG A 65 -4.06 13.80 -4.34
CA ARG A 65 -5.52 13.94 -4.41
C ARG A 65 -6.21 13.06 -3.40
N ILE A 66 -7.46 13.40 -3.07
CA ILE A 66 -8.40 12.47 -2.47
C ILE A 66 -9.20 11.81 -3.59
N ARG A 67 -9.21 10.48 -3.62
CA ARG A 67 -10.10 9.69 -4.47
C ARG A 67 -11.25 9.15 -3.64
N LYS A 68 -12.47 9.60 -3.94
CA LYS A 68 -13.71 9.02 -3.42
C LYS A 68 -14.22 7.98 -4.41
N ILE A 69 -14.45 6.76 -3.94
CA ILE A 69 -15.07 5.69 -4.72
C ILE A 69 -16.45 5.41 -4.11
N SER A 70 -17.51 5.59 -4.90
CA SER A 70 -18.90 5.37 -4.46
C SER A 70 -19.49 4.12 -5.11
N ARG A 71 -20.19 3.32 -4.31
CA ARG A 71 -20.97 2.14 -4.73
C ARG A 71 -22.34 2.19 -4.06
N GLY A 72 -23.36 2.66 -4.80
CA GLY A 72 -24.65 2.97 -4.21
C GLY A 72 -24.51 4.01 -3.10
N SER A 73 -24.88 3.65 -1.87
CA SER A 73 -24.74 4.49 -0.67
C SER A 73 -23.40 4.37 0.06
N ILE A 74 -22.52 3.44 -0.36
CA ILE A 74 -21.24 3.19 0.32
C ILE A 74 -20.14 4.00 -0.36
N ASN A 75 -19.35 4.73 0.44
CA ASN A 75 -18.22 5.53 -0.02
C ASN A 75 -16.91 5.03 0.60
N GLY A 76 -15.89 4.81 -0.22
CA GLY A 76 -14.50 4.64 0.18
C GLY A 76 -13.72 5.93 -0.13
N TYR A 77 -12.77 6.28 0.74
CA TYR A 77 -11.94 7.47 0.60
C TYR A 77 -10.47 7.08 0.69
N PHE A 78 -9.70 7.49 -0.31
CA PHE A 78 -8.30 7.12 -0.45
C PHE A 78 -7.47 8.37 -0.71
N TYR A 79 -6.41 8.56 0.06
CA TYR A 79 -5.38 9.54 -0.26
C TYR A 79 -4.43 8.94 -1.30
N GLN A 80 -4.31 9.60 -2.45
CA GLN A 80 -3.43 9.15 -3.51
C GLN A 80 -2.22 10.07 -3.65
N ILE A 81 -1.05 9.43 -3.77
CA ILE A 81 0.22 10.07 -4.08
C ILE A 81 0.71 9.47 -5.39
N VAL A 82 0.89 10.32 -6.40
CA VAL A 82 1.28 9.92 -7.75
C VAL A 82 2.69 10.42 -8.02
N LYS A 83 3.61 9.48 -8.24
CA LYS A 83 4.92 9.76 -8.79
C LYS A 83 4.89 9.52 -10.29
N LYS A 84 5.25 10.55 -11.05
CA LYS A 84 5.39 10.45 -12.50
C LYS A 84 6.72 9.77 -12.84
N GLY A 85 6.64 8.66 -13.56
CA GLY A 85 7.79 8.01 -14.19
C GLY A 85 7.85 8.34 -15.67
N GLN A 86 8.91 7.86 -16.34
CA GLN A 86 9.10 8.07 -17.78
C GLN A 86 8.07 7.34 -18.64
N TYR A 87 7.69 6.12 -18.24
CA TYR A 87 6.80 5.24 -19.02
C TYR A 87 5.45 5.00 -18.34
N SER A 88 5.43 5.02 -17.00
CA SER A 88 4.22 4.84 -16.21
C SER A 88 4.29 5.66 -14.94
N ASN A 89 3.12 5.90 -14.34
CA ASN A 89 3.02 6.53 -13.03
C ASN A 89 2.92 5.45 -11.96
N THR A 90 3.59 5.67 -10.84
CA THR A 90 3.39 4.89 -9.63
C THR A 90 2.42 5.61 -8.71
N THR A 91 1.41 4.92 -8.19
CA THR A 91 0.37 5.54 -7.34
C THR A 91 0.15 4.74 -6.07
N ALA A 92 0.45 5.35 -4.92
CA ALA A 92 -0.06 4.85 -3.65
C ALA A 92 -1.54 5.22 -3.50
N SER A 93 -2.34 4.33 -2.90
CA SER A 93 -3.73 4.62 -2.53
C SER A 93 -3.95 4.22 -1.07
N ILE A 94 -3.84 5.19 -0.18
CA ILE A 94 -3.89 4.98 1.28
C ILE A 94 -5.33 5.14 1.74
N GLU A 95 -5.92 4.09 2.29
CA GLU A 95 -7.28 4.14 2.86
C GLU A 95 -7.31 5.06 4.09
N TYR A 96 -8.45 5.70 4.36
CA TYR A 96 -8.57 6.70 5.42
C TYR A 96 -8.13 6.21 6.81
N SER A 97 -8.45 4.99 7.21
CA SER A 97 -7.98 4.44 8.49
C SER A 97 -6.46 4.22 8.50
N ASP A 98 -5.88 3.75 7.39
CA ASP A 98 -4.44 3.61 7.25
C ASP A 98 -3.73 4.97 7.29
N LEU A 99 -4.35 6.01 6.71
CA LEU A 99 -3.82 7.37 6.76
C LEU A 99 -3.68 7.87 8.20
N ILE A 100 -4.63 7.51 9.09
CA ILE A 100 -4.58 7.85 10.51
C ILE A 100 -3.43 7.12 11.21
N GLU A 101 -3.23 5.83 10.91
CA GLU A 101 -2.12 5.06 11.48
C GLU A 101 -0.77 5.56 10.95
N VAL A 102 -0.68 5.92 9.68
CA VAL A 102 0.53 6.54 9.11
C VAL A 102 0.86 7.86 9.81
N LEU A 103 -0.13 8.72 10.09
CA LEU A 103 0.09 9.97 10.85
C LEU A 103 0.65 9.70 12.25
N LYS A 104 0.14 8.68 12.96
CA LYS A 104 0.67 8.28 14.27
C LYS A 104 2.12 7.78 14.14
N ALA A 105 2.41 6.99 13.11
CA ALA A 105 3.75 6.49 12.84
C ALA A 105 4.74 7.61 12.53
N VAL A 106 4.36 8.59 11.69
CA VAL A 106 5.19 9.77 11.39
C VAL A 106 5.53 10.53 12.68
N LYS A 107 4.55 10.71 13.58
CA LYS A 107 4.79 11.35 14.89
C LYS A 107 5.79 10.55 15.74
N ALA A 108 5.68 9.23 15.78
CA ALA A 108 6.63 8.38 16.52
C ALA A 108 8.05 8.46 15.91
N LEU A 109 8.16 8.36 14.59
CA LEU A 109 9.43 8.49 13.87
C LEU A 109 10.11 9.85 14.10
N LYS A 110 9.34 10.94 14.13
CA LYS A 110 9.85 12.29 14.44
C LYS A 110 10.43 12.39 15.85
N ALA A 111 9.91 11.63 16.81
CA ALA A 111 10.41 11.64 18.18
C ALA A 111 11.77 10.93 18.31
N GLU A 112 12.03 9.92 17.49
CA GLU A 112 13.24 9.08 17.59
C GLU A 112 14.42 9.60 16.73
N VAL A 113 14.14 10.29 15.61
CA VAL A 113 15.17 10.64 14.61
C VAL A 113 16.38 11.40 15.19
N GLY A 114 16.18 12.23 16.21
CA GLY A 114 17.27 12.95 16.88
C GLY A 114 18.21 12.03 17.64
N ASN A 115 17.66 11.06 18.38
CA ASN A 115 18.42 10.06 19.13
C ASN A 115 19.21 9.17 18.18
N ASP A 116 18.58 8.78 17.07
CA ASP A 116 19.15 7.91 16.05
C ASP A 116 20.31 8.57 15.30
N ILE A 117 20.20 9.87 15.00
CA ILE A 117 21.31 10.65 14.45
C ILE A 117 22.47 10.69 15.45
N ALA A 118 22.18 10.94 16.74
CA ALA A 118 23.19 11.04 17.78
C ALA A 118 23.92 9.71 18.07
N ALA A 119 23.23 8.58 17.89
CA ALA A 119 23.82 7.25 17.99
C ALA A 119 24.89 6.98 16.91
N ASN A 120 24.89 7.77 15.83
CA ASN A 120 25.87 7.74 14.73
C ASN A 120 26.21 6.32 14.22
N PRO A 121 25.21 5.52 13.79
CA PRO A 121 25.46 4.21 13.21
C PRO A 121 26.05 4.34 11.80
N ASP A 122 26.68 3.26 11.32
CA ASP A 122 27.08 3.15 9.91
C ASP A 122 25.87 3.20 8.97
N TYR A 123 24.80 2.49 9.35
CA TYR A 123 23.47 2.55 8.74
C TYR A 123 22.42 2.15 9.76
N MET A 124 21.29 2.84 9.78
CA MET A 124 20.07 2.35 10.40
C MET A 124 18.85 2.86 9.63
N GLU A 125 17.74 2.14 9.72
CA GLU A 125 16.50 2.49 9.03
C GLU A 125 15.31 2.22 9.94
N ASN A 126 14.48 3.23 10.13
CA ASN A 126 13.20 3.13 10.82
C ASN A 126 12.07 3.41 9.84
N LYS A 127 11.10 2.50 9.78
CA LYS A 127 9.95 2.62 8.88
C LYS A 127 8.69 2.02 9.46
N PHE A 128 7.57 2.57 8.99
CA PHE A 128 6.25 2.02 9.15
C PHE A 128 5.75 1.52 7.80
N VAL A 129 5.10 0.36 7.80
CA VAL A 129 4.59 -0.31 6.60
C VAL A 129 3.12 -0.64 6.82
N THR A 130 2.27 -0.23 5.89
CA THR A 130 0.85 -0.60 5.86
C THR A 130 0.65 -1.99 5.23
N ASP A 131 -0.53 -2.58 5.42
CA ASP A 131 -0.89 -3.86 4.78
C ASP A 131 -0.77 -3.80 3.24
N ASP A 132 -1.06 -2.63 2.66
CA ASP A 132 -0.99 -2.33 1.23
C ASP A 132 0.45 -1.99 0.76
N GLY A 133 1.45 -2.19 1.62
CA GLY A 133 2.86 -2.09 1.27
C GLY A 133 3.37 -0.66 1.11
N PHE A 134 2.52 0.35 1.33
CA PHE A 134 2.94 1.74 1.47
C PHE A 134 3.86 1.86 2.69
N GLN A 135 4.99 2.56 2.52
CA GLN A 135 5.99 2.75 3.57
C GLN A 135 6.28 4.23 3.78
N VAL A 136 6.51 4.61 5.04
CA VAL A 136 7.11 5.89 5.41
C VAL A 136 8.23 5.64 6.41
N GLY A 137 9.36 6.32 6.24
CA GLY A 137 10.49 6.11 7.12
C GLY A 137 11.61 7.11 6.90
N TYR A 138 12.68 6.89 7.66
CA TYR A 138 13.97 7.50 7.42
C TYR A 138 15.07 6.47 7.62
N TYR A 139 16.23 6.75 7.03
CA TYR A 139 17.47 6.07 7.37
C TYR A 139 18.51 7.09 7.79
N VAL A 140 19.37 6.70 8.72
CA VAL A 140 20.54 7.48 9.13
C VAL A 140 21.78 6.85 8.51
N GLU A 141 22.55 7.70 7.82
CA GLU A 141 23.82 7.33 7.21
C GLU A 141 24.73 8.57 7.29
N LYS A 142 26.00 8.38 7.67
CA LYS A 142 26.99 9.48 7.78
C LYS A 142 26.50 10.64 8.66
N GLY A 143 25.88 10.31 9.80
CA GLY A 143 25.37 11.28 10.77
C GLY A 143 24.21 12.14 10.28
N LYS A 144 23.50 11.72 9.21
CA LYS A 144 22.36 12.47 8.66
C LYS A 144 21.17 11.54 8.42
N ALA A 145 19.99 11.98 8.84
CA ALA A 145 18.74 11.31 8.48
C ALA A 145 18.28 11.74 7.08
N LYS A 146 17.78 10.80 6.30
CA LYS A 146 17.14 11.02 4.99
C LYS A 146 15.76 10.37 5.02
N TRP A 147 14.72 11.17 4.78
CA TRP A 147 13.34 10.72 4.82
C TRP A 147 12.87 10.20 3.46
N TYR A 148 11.97 9.23 3.48
CA TYR A 148 11.42 8.66 2.26
C TYR A 148 10.01 8.12 2.44
N ILE A 149 9.33 7.97 1.31
CA ILE A 149 8.07 7.25 1.16
C ILE A 149 8.22 6.23 0.03
N THR A 150 7.80 5.00 0.25
CA THR A 150 7.69 3.99 -0.81
C THR A 150 6.21 3.75 -1.10
N LEU A 151 5.79 3.97 -2.34
CA LEU A 151 4.38 4.06 -2.73
C LEU A 151 3.66 2.71 -2.81
N GLU A 152 4.39 1.64 -3.11
CA GLU A 152 3.84 0.30 -3.32
C GLU A 152 4.88 -0.77 -2.96
N LYS A 153 4.43 -2.00 -2.72
CA LYS A 153 5.31 -3.10 -2.29
C LYS A 153 6.35 -3.52 -3.35
N TYR A 154 5.97 -3.44 -4.62
CA TYR A 154 6.78 -3.91 -5.75
C TYR A 154 6.98 -2.76 -6.75
N GLY A 155 8.06 -2.78 -7.51
CA GLY A 155 8.38 -1.73 -8.48
C GLY A 155 9.74 -1.09 -8.20
N SER A 156 10.45 -0.69 -9.25
CA SER A 156 11.81 -0.13 -9.15
C SER A 156 11.85 1.39 -9.03
N ASP A 157 10.73 2.08 -9.32
CA ASP A 157 10.65 3.55 -9.34
C ASP A 157 9.51 4.07 -8.44
N ASN A 158 9.32 3.45 -7.28
CA ASN A 158 8.20 3.72 -6.37
C ASN A 158 8.57 4.53 -5.12
N THR A 159 9.84 4.90 -4.95
CA THR A 159 10.29 5.68 -3.78
C THR A 159 10.36 7.18 -4.09
N LEU A 160 9.91 7.98 -3.13
CA LEU A 160 10.02 9.43 -3.05
C LEU A 160 10.96 9.78 -1.89
N PHE A 161 12.00 10.56 -2.17
CA PHE A 161 12.86 11.13 -1.12
C PHE A 161 12.33 12.49 -0.70
N ILE A 162 12.36 12.77 0.59
CA ILE A 162 11.74 13.95 1.20
C ILE A 162 12.75 14.60 2.12
N ASP A 163 12.80 15.94 2.09
CA ASP A 163 13.85 16.70 2.79
C ASP A 163 13.70 16.65 4.31
N ASN A 164 12.46 16.58 4.82
CA ASN A 164 12.17 16.47 6.24
C ASN A 164 10.78 15.88 6.49
N ALA A 165 10.54 15.45 7.72
CA ALA A 165 9.28 14.83 8.15
C ALA A 165 8.08 15.79 8.14
N ASP A 166 8.29 17.10 8.29
CA ASP A 166 7.19 18.07 8.38
C ASP A 166 6.42 18.15 7.04
N ILE A 167 7.12 18.00 5.91
CA ILE A 167 6.48 17.89 4.59
C ILE A 167 5.49 16.72 4.54
N ILE A 168 5.84 15.59 5.15
CA ILE A 168 4.99 14.40 5.21
C ILE A 168 3.79 14.69 6.13
N ASP A 169 4.07 15.19 7.33
CA ASP A 169 3.06 15.48 8.35
C ASP A 169 2.01 16.49 7.84
N GLU A 170 2.44 17.58 7.22
CA GLU A 170 1.58 18.59 6.62
C GLU A 170 0.70 18.01 5.51
N ALA A 171 1.28 17.27 4.56
CA ALA A 171 0.54 16.71 3.43
C ALA A 171 -0.48 15.65 3.88
N PHE A 172 -0.12 14.81 4.84
CA PHE A 172 -0.98 13.74 5.34
C PHE A 172 -2.10 14.30 6.23
N THR A 173 -1.79 15.32 7.04
CA THR A 173 -2.79 16.03 7.84
C THR A 173 -3.79 16.76 6.95
N ALA A 174 -3.32 17.45 5.90
CA ALA A 174 -4.19 18.10 4.93
C ALA A 174 -5.11 17.11 4.21
N ALA A 175 -4.58 15.94 3.83
CA ALA A 175 -5.37 14.87 3.23
C ALA A 175 -6.44 14.32 4.19
N LYS A 176 -6.07 14.04 5.45
CA LYS A 176 -7.00 13.57 6.48
C LYS A 176 -8.12 14.58 6.70
N ASN A 177 -7.79 15.86 6.86
CA ASN A 177 -8.77 16.92 7.06
C ASN A 177 -9.70 17.06 5.84
N LYS A 178 -9.16 16.96 4.62
CA LYS A 178 -10.00 16.99 3.42
C LYS A 178 -10.96 15.80 3.35
N ILE A 179 -10.54 14.60 3.74
CA ILE A 179 -11.44 13.44 3.78
C ILE A 179 -12.54 13.66 4.82
N ASP A 180 -12.22 14.22 5.99
CA ASP A 180 -13.22 14.52 7.02
C ASP A 180 -14.29 15.49 6.50
N GLU A 181 -13.88 16.56 5.82
CA GLU A 181 -14.81 17.49 5.16
C GLU A 181 -15.71 16.76 4.15
N LEU A 182 -15.13 15.92 3.29
CA LEU A 182 -15.85 15.18 2.25
C LEU A 182 -16.77 14.07 2.79
N LYS A 183 -16.62 13.67 4.05
CA LYS A 183 -17.53 12.72 4.72
C LYS A 183 -18.78 13.41 5.27
N ILE A 184 -18.69 14.71 5.56
CA ILE A 184 -19.80 15.50 6.11
C ILE A 184 -20.76 15.95 4.99
N ILE A 185 -20.24 16.20 3.79
CA ILE A 185 -21.04 16.58 2.61
C ILE A 185 -21.80 15.36 2.10
N LYS A 186 -23.12 15.32 2.34
CA LYS A 186 -24.05 14.30 1.83
C LYS A 186 -24.45 14.56 0.39
#